data_AF-A0A7W5ETG0-F1
#
_entry.id   AF-A0A7W5ETG0-F1
#
_cell.length_a   1.000
_cell.length_b   1.000
_cell.length_c   1.000
_cell.angle_alpha   90.00
_cell.angle_beta   90.00
_cell.angle_gamma   90.00
#
_symmetry.space_group_name_H-M   'P 1'
#
loop_
_entity.id
_entity.type
_entity.pdbx_description
1 polymer ?
#
loop_
_entity_poly.entity_id
_entity_poly.type
_entity_poly.pdbx_seq_one_letter_code
_entity_poly.pdbx_strand_id
1 'polypeptide(L)'
;MKVEVITESLSYLEIAERQIDRAISLFLNEKDFISSITLAGAAEEILGKMVGEADGTHVLNDLIDGSLRLLGVDANDKKARKEVANIANYYRNRVKHYSDDGGLHFSVDFEAAEIIDRAISNYWKLTQEETPLMERFKIEVLSPDT
;
A
#
# COMPACT_ATOMS: atom_id res chain seq x y z
N MET A 1 20.24 -23.95 14.10
CA MET A 1 19.73 -22.76 14.82
C MET A 1 18.54 -23.20 15.65
N LYS A 2 18.53 -22.98 16.97
CA LYS A 2 17.29 -23.15 17.78
C LYS A 2 16.57 -21.82 17.73
N VAL A 3 15.29 -21.82 17.36
CA VAL A 3 14.44 -20.63 17.42
C VAL A 3 14.07 -20.41 18.88
N GLU A 4 14.36 -19.23 19.42
CA GLU A 4 13.84 -18.81 20.72
C GLU A 4 12.41 -18.30 20.54
N VAL A 5 11.50 -18.75 21.40
CA VAL A 5 10.11 -18.29 21.37
C VAL A 5 10.03 -16.91 22.01
N ILE A 6 9.71 -15.90 21.20
CA ILE A 6 9.43 -14.53 21.65
C ILE A 6 7.94 -14.28 21.44
N THR A 7 7.28 -13.71 22.45
CA THR A 7 5.85 -13.33 22.37
C THR A 7 5.74 -11.81 22.42
N GLU A 8 4.93 -11.24 21.54
CA GLU A 8 4.58 -9.81 21.54
C GLU A 8 3.06 -9.65 21.39
N SER A 9 2.52 -8.59 21.98
CA SER A 9 1.12 -8.19 21.83
C SER A 9 1.10 -6.82 21.16
N LEU A 10 0.55 -6.76 19.95
CA LEU A 10 0.49 -5.55 19.13
C LEU A 10 -0.94 -5.32 18.65
N SER A 11 -1.33 -4.06 18.56
CA SER A 11 -2.52 -3.62 17.83
C SER A 11 -2.32 -3.78 16.32
N TYR A 12 -3.42 -3.82 15.57
CA TYR A 12 -3.34 -3.82 14.10
C TYR A 12 -2.70 -2.54 13.53
N LEU A 13 -2.82 -1.41 14.24
CA LEU A 13 -2.16 -0.17 13.86
C LEU A 13 -0.63 -0.28 13.98
N GLU A 14 -0.12 -0.78 15.12
CA GLU A 14 1.31 -1.00 15.34
C GLU A 14 1.88 -2.02 14.35
N ILE A 15 1.11 -3.06 14.03
CA ILE A 15 1.50 -4.03 12.99
C ILE A 15 1.64 -3.31 11.64
N ALA A 16 0.64 -2.54 11.23
CA ALA A 16 0.66 -1.86 9.94
C ALA A 16 1.77 -0.79 9.86
N GLU A 17 1.97 0.01 10.91
CA GLU A 17 3.06 0.99 11.01
C GLU A 17 4.42 0.32 10.80
N ARG A 18 4.69 -0.77 11.54
CA ARG A 18 5.95 -1.52 11.43
C ARG A 18 6.18 -2.08 10.03
N GLN A 19 5.12 -2.49 9.35
CA GLN A 19 5.17 -2.98 7.97
C GLN A 19 5.46 -1.86 6.98
N ILE A 20 4.86 -0.67 7.14
CA ILE A 20 5.16 0.52 6.32
C ILE A 20 6.61 0.94 6.50
N ASP A 21 7.05 1.11 7.75
CA ASP A 21 8.42 1.55 8.06
C ASP A 21 9.47 0.57 7.50
N ARG A 22 9.20 -0.74 7.60
CA ARG A 22 10.09 -1.73 6.99
C ARG A 22 10.05 -1.69 5.46
N ALA A 23 8.88 -1.51 4.85
CA ALA A 23 8.75 -1.35 3.40
C ALA A 23 9.53 -0.14 2.89
N ILE A 24 9.41 1.01 3.56
CA ILE A 24 10.16 2.23 3.23
C ILE A 24 11.67 2.02 3.37
N SER A 25 12.10 1.34 4.43
CA SER A 25 13.52 1.05 4.63
C SER A 25 14.10 0.15 3.52
N LEU A 26 13.34 -0.87 3.11
CA LEU A 26 13.71 -1.74 1.99
C LEU A 26 13.76 -0.95 0.67
N PHE A 27 12.80 -0.06 0.44
CA PHE A 27 12.73 0.79 -0.75
C PHE A 27 13.94 1.73 -0.85
N LEU A 28 14.16 2.56 0.18
CA LEU A 28 15.14 3.64 0.15
C LEU A 28 16.58 3.14 0.30
N ASN A 29 16.81 2.20 1.22
CA ASN A 29 18.18 1.84 1.63
C ASN A 29 18.69 0.58 0.90
N GLU A 30 17.80 -0.37 0.62
CA GLU A 30 18.18 -1.69 0.08
C GLU A 30 17.81 -1.85 -1.41
N LYS A 31 16.90 -1.00 -1.92
CA LYS A 31 16.29 -1.11 -3.26
C LYS A 31 15.61 -2.47 -3.49
N ASP A 32 15.13 -3.11 -2.43
CA ASP A 32 14.32 -4.33 -2.52
C ASP A 32 12.84 -3.96 -2.67
N PHE A 33 12.48 -3.64 -3.91
CA PHE A 33 11.14 -3.17 -4.25
C PHE A 33 10.08 -4.28 -4.14
N ILE A 34 10.42 -5.55 -4.37
CA ILE A 34 9.45 -6.66 -4.28
C ILE A 34 9.02 -6.91 -2.84
N SER A 35 9.98 -6.96 -1.92
CA SER A 35 9.68 -7.06 -0.49
C SER A 35 8.93 -5.81 -0.01
N SER A 36 9.30 -4.63 -0.52
CA SER A 36 8.63 -3.37 -0.19
C SER A 36 7.14 -3.40 -0.59
N ILE A 37 6.81 -3.82 -1.82
CA ILE A 37 5.41 -3.98 -2.29
C ILE A 37 4.64 -4.93 -1.38
N THR A 38 5.28 -6.02 -0.97
CA THR A 38 4.62 -7.06 -0.16
C THR A 38 4.24 -6.53 1.22
N LEU A 39 5.18 -5.90 1.94
CA LEU A 39 4.94 -5.38 3.28
C LEU A 39 4.01 -4.17 3.26
N ALA A 40 4.24 -3.21 2.36
CA ALA A 40 3.37 -2.06 2.19
C ALA A 40 1.95 -2.48 1.76
N GLY A 41 1.83 -3.48 0.89
CA GLY A 41 0.55 -4.04 0.48
C GLY A 41 -0.18 -4.72 1.63
N ALA A 42 0.52 -5.38 2.57
CA ALA A 42 -0.11 -5.94 3.76
C ALA A 42 -0.62 -4.83 4.70
N ALA A 43 0.20 -3.78 4.91
CA ALA A 43 -0.19 -2.64 5.72
C ALA A 43 -1.39 -1.88 5.14
N GLU A 44 -1.39 -1.63 3.82
CA GLU A 44 -2.47 -0.95 3.09
C GLU A 44 -3.81 -1.66 3.27
N GLU A 45 -3.83 -2.99 3.23
CA GLU A 45 -5.05 -3.78 3.43
C GLU A 45 -5.54 -3.75 4.88
N ILE A 46 -4.64 -3.76 5.87
CA ILE A 46 -4.99 -3.64 7.29
C ILE A 46 -5.59 -2.25 7.55
N LEU A 47 -4.87 -1.19 7.19
CA LEU A 47 -5.27 0.19 7.44
C LEU A 47 -6.53 0.55 6.64
N GLY A 48 -6.65 0.04 5.42
CA GLY A 48 -7.83 0.23 4.59
C GLY A 48 -9.12 -0.29 5.21
N LYS A 49 -9.05 -1.45 5.89
CA LYS A 49 -10.18 -1.99 6.67
C LYS A 49 -10.49 -1.12 7.88
N MET A 50 -9.46 -0.70 8.62
CA MET A 50 -9.62 0.17 9.79
C MET A 50 -10.24 1.53 9.43
N VAL A 51 -9.80 2.15 8.31
CA VAL A 51 -10.40 3.41 7.80
C VAL A 51 -11.89 3.21 7.49
N GLY A 52 -12.24 2.10 6.84
CA GLY A 52 -13.63 1.77 6.52
C GLY A 52 -14.52 1.55 7.76
N GLU A 53 -13.97 1.02 8.84
CA GLU A 53 -14.68 0.86 10.13
C GLU A 53 -14.85 2.19 10.88
N ALA A 54 -13.97 3.17 10.64
CA ALA A 54 -14.00 4.49 11.26
C ALA A 54 -14.84 5.52 10.47
N ASP A 55 -15.79 5.07 9.64
CA ASP A 55 -16.60 5.88 8.72
C ASP A 55 -15.79 6.71 7.70
N GLY A 56 -14.51 6.37 7.50
CA GLY A 56 -13.64 6.96 6.50
C GLY A 56 -13.69 6.21 5.17
N THR A 57 -13.42 6.91 4.08
CA THR A 57 -13.23 6.26 2.78
C THR A 57 -11.80 5.77 2.64
N HIS A 58 -11.62 4.46 2.49
CA HIS A 58 -10.33 3.85 2.14
C HIS A 58 -9.74 4.52 0.89
N VAL A 59 -8.45 4.86 0.89
CA VAL A 59 -7.76 5.55 -0.23
C VAL A 59 -7.95 4.85 -1.59
N LEU A 60 -7.95 3.51 -1.65
CA LEU A 60 -8.25 2.78 -2.89
C LEU A 60 -9.66 3.09 -3.42
N ASN A 61 -10.65 3.28 -2.55
CA ASN A 61 -11.99 3.67 -2.99
C ASN A 61 -11.99 5.10 -3.56
N ASP A 62 -11.25 6.03 -2.96
CA ASP A 62 -11.10 7.39 -3.52
C ASP A 62 -10.45 7.34 -4.91
N LEU A 63 -9.42 6.50 -5.09
CA LEU A 63 -8.76 6.26 -6.38
C LEU A 63 -9.75 5.69 -7.41
N ILE A 64 -10.56 4.71 -7.01
CA ILE A 64 -11.59 4.10 -7.87
C ILE A 64 -12.62 5.15 -8.27
N ASP A 65 -13.14 5.92 -7.31
CA ASP A 65 -14.17 6.94 -7.54
C ASP A 65 -13.66 8.04 -8.48
N GLY A 66 -12.42 8.50 -8.26
CA GLY A 66 -11.75 9.48 -9.12
C GLY A 66 -11.55 8.95 -10.55
N SER A 67 -11.11 7.70 -10.69
CA SER A 67 -10.89 7.06 -11.99
C SER A 67 -12.20 6.89 -12.77
N LEU A 68 -13.28 6.43 -12.13
CA LEU A 68 -14.59 6.29 -12.78
C LEU A 68 -15.15 7.64 -13.22
N ARG A 69 -15.00 8.69 -12.38
CA ARG A 69 -15.38 10.05 -12.74
C ARG A 69 -14.63 10.54 -13.98
N LEU A 70 -13.31 10.31 -14.06
CA LEU A 70 -12.50 10.70 -15.23
C LEU A 70 -12.91 9.95 -16.50
N LEU A 71 -13.30 8.68 -16.37
CA LEU A 71 -13.77 7.85 -17.48
C LEU A 71 -15.23 8.14 -17.87
N GLY A 72 -15.94 9.01 -17.15
CA GLY A 72 -17.36 9.29 -17.37
C GLY A 72 -18.27 8.09 -17.07
N VAL A 73 -17.82 7.15 -16.23
CA VAL A 73 -18.55 5.94 -15.83
C VAL A 73 -19.30 6.21 -14.53
N ASP A 74 -20.50 5.64 -14.38
CA ASP A 74 -21.25 5.72 -13.13
C ASP A 74 -20.44 5.14 -11.96
N ALA A 75 -20.21 5.95 -10.93
CA ALA A 75 -19.48 5.54 -9.73
C ALA A 75 -20.15 4.38 -8.99
N ASN A 76 -21.45 4.13 -9.21
CA ASN A 76 -22.20 3.02 -8.63
C ASN A 76 -22.13 1.73 -9.46
N ASP A 77 -21.51 1.74 -10.64
CA ASP A 77 -21.34 0.53 -11.44
C ASP A 77 -20.36 -0.43 -10.74
N LYS A 78 -20.92 -1.45 -10.10
CA LYS A 78 -20.16 -2.46 -9.35
C LYS A 78 -19.14 -3.20 -10.22
N LYS A 79 -19.42 -3.42 -11.50
CA LYS A 79 -18.51 -4.12 -12.41
C LYS A 79 -17.33 -3.20 -12.72
N ALA A 80 -17.59 -1.95 -13.08
CA ALA A 80 -16.54 -0.98 -13.38
C ALA A 80 -15.65 -0.72 -12.15
N ARG A 81 -16.24 -0.54 -10.96
CA ARG A 81 -15.49 -0.43 -9.69
C ARG A 81 -14.55 -1.61 -9.49
N LYS A 82 -15.04 -2.83 -9.70
CA LYS A 82 -14.24 -4.05 -9.55
C LYS A 82 -13.09 -4.12 -10.56
N GLU A 83 -13.33 -3.72 -11.80
CA GLU A 83 -12.29 -3.69 -12.84
C GLU A 83 -11.19 -2.68 -12.49
N VAL A 84 -11.54 -1.46 -12.09
CA VAL A 84 -10.56 -0.45 -11.64
C VAL A 84 -9.80 -0.94 -10.41
N ALA A 85 -10.50 -1.53 -9.42
CA ALA A 85 -9.85 -2.11 -8.24
C ALA A 85 -8.87 -3.23 -8.59
N ASN A 86 -9.21 -4.08 -9.58
CA ASN A 86 -8.33 -5.15 -10.03
C ASN A 86 -7.08 -4.59 -10.71
N ILE A 87 -7.22 -3.54 -11.52
CA ILE A 87 -6.10 -2.86 -12.17
C ILE A 87 -5.18 -2.24 -11.10
N ALA A 88 -5.73 -1.47 -10.17
CA ALA A 88 -4.97 -0.81 -9.09
C ALA A 88 -4.30 -1.79 -8.11
N ASN A 89 -4.73 -3.05 -8.05
CA ASN A 89 -4.11 -4.08 -7.21
C ASN A 89 -3.33 -5.13 -8.01
N TYR A 90 -3.20 -4.95 -9.33
CA TYR A 90 -2.66 -5.98 -10.21
C TYR A 90 -1.26 -6.42 -9.78
N TYR A 91 -0.31 -5.49 -9.70
CA TYR A 91 1.08 -5.83 -9.38
C TYR A 91 1.25 -6.28 -7.94
N ARG A 92 0.60 -5.63 -6.96
CA ARG A 92 0.54 -6.08 -5.55
C ARG A 92 0.11 -7.55 -5.45
N ASN A 93 -0.90 -7.95 -6.19
CA ASN A 93 -1.40 -9.33 -6.17
C ASN A 93 -0.47 -10.29 -6.89
N ARG A 94 0.08 -9.88 -8.04
CA ARG A 94 0.97 -10.70 -8.86
C ARG A 94 2.33 -10.98 -8.19
N VAL A 95 2.82 -10.11 -7.30
CA VAL A 95 4.07 -10.38 -6.57
C VAL A 95 3.89 -11.37 -5.39
N LYS A 96 2.66 -11.52 -4.87
CA LYS A 96 2.37 -12.43 -3.74
C LYS A 96 1.69 -13.75 -4.14
N HIS A 97 1.16 -13.83 -5.35
CA HIS A 97 0.48 -15.02 -5.87
C HIS A 97 1.19 -15.56 -7.10
N TYR A 98 1.54 -16.85 -7.05
CA TYR A 98 2.10 -17.56 -8.18
C TYR A 98 1.08 -17.64 -9.35
N SER A 99 1.61 -17.49 -10.55
CA SER A 99 0.91 -17.65 -11.83
C SER A 99 1.83 -18.42 -12.78
N ASP A 100 1.25 -19.23 -13.67
CA ASP A 100 1.99 -20.09 -14.60
C ASP A 100 2.41 -19.37 -15.90
N ASP A 101 2.22 -18.05 -15.97
CA ASP A 101 2.53 -17.20 -17.13
C ASP A 101 4.00 -16.74 -17.22
N GLY A 102 4.90 -17.37 -16.48
CA GLY A 102 6.36 -17.30 -16.68
C GLY A 102 7.08 -16.13 -16.02
N GLY A 103 6.39 -15.09 -15.55
CA GLY A 103 7.01 -14.00 -14.79
C GLY A 103 6.28 -12.65 -14.92
N LEU A 104 6.89 -11.60 -14.37
CA LEU A 104 6.38 -10.23 -14.41
C LEU A 104 7.41 -9.28 -15.00
N HIS A 105 6.95 -8.34 -15.82
CA HIS A 105 7.76 -7.23 -16.31
C HIS A 105 7.00 -5.92 -16.08
N PHE A 106 7.57 -5.03 -15.25
CA PHE A 106 6.93 -3.80 -14.80
C PHE A 106 7.94 -2.87 -14.13
N SER A 107 7.56 -1.60 -13.95
CA SER A 107 8.33 -0.59 -13.22
C SER A 107 8.23 -0.84 -11.71
N VAL A 108 9.04 -1.77 -11.21
CA VAL A 108 8.93 -2.28 -9.84
C VAL A 108 9.13 -1.21 -8.76
N ASP A 109 9.95 -0.21 -9.04
CA ASP A 109 10.16 0.97 -8.19
C ASP A 109 8.91 1.85 -8.12
N PHE A 110 8.30 2.15 -9.27
CA PHE A 110 7.06 2.93 -9.33
C PHE A 110 5.92 2.22 -8.60
N GLU A 111 5.72 0.91 -8.85
CA GLU A 111 4.67 0.14 -8.19
C GLU A 111 4.89 0.01 -6.67
N ALA A 112 6.16 -0.08 -6.23
CA ALA A 112 6.49 -0.05 -4.82
C ALA A 112 6.15 1.31 -4.21
N ALA A 113 6.45 2.40 -4.90
CA ALA A 113 6.17 3.74 -4.42
C ALA A 113 4.66 4.01 -4.30
N GLU A 114 3.86 3.58 -5.27
CA GLU A 114 2.39 3.72 -5.28
C GLU A 114 1.74 3.02 -4.08
N ILE A 115 2.14 1.78 -3.79
CA ILE A 115 1.58 1.01 -2.69
C ILE A 115 2.02 1.56 -1.33
N ILE A 116 3.28 2.04 -1.22
CA ILE A 116 3.76 2.72 -0.01
C ILE A 116 2.94 4.00 0.23
N ASP A 117 2.74 4.84 -0.79
CA ASP A 117 1.97 6.08 -0.66
C ASP A 117 0.52 5.83 -0.22
N ARG A 118 -0.14 4.81 -0.79
CA ARG A 118 -1.48 4.38 -0.35
C ARG A 118 -1.51 3.95 1.11
N ALA A 119 -0.51 3.18 1.55
CA ALA A 119 -0.41 2.74 2.93
C ALA A 119 -0.21 3.94 3.89
N ILE A 120 0.70 4.86 3.56
CA ILE A 120 0.92 6.10 4.32
C ILE A 120 -0.35 6.95 4.37
N SER A 121 -1.04 7.09 3.24
CA SER A 121 -2.28 7.88 3.15
C SER A 121 -3.39 7.30 4.03
N ASN A 122 -3.56 5.98 4.07
CA ASN A 122 -4.52 5.33 4.99
C ASN A 122 -4.07 5.48 6.46
N TYR A 123 -2.77 5.36 6.75
CA TYR A 123 -2.24 5.58 8.10
C TYR A 123 -2.55 7.00 8.59
N TRP A 124 -2.21 8.01 7.78
CA TRP A 124 -2.49 9.41 8.07
C TRP A 124 -3.99 9.69 8.29
N LYS A 125 -4.89 9.07 7.51
CA LYS A 125 -6.35 9.21 7.73
C LYS A 125 -6.80 8.73 9.11
N LEU A 126 -6.10 7.76 9.72
CA LEU A 126 -6.44 7.22 11.03
C LEU A 126 -5.77 7.99 12.17
N THR A 127 -4.54 8.46 11.97
CA THR A 127 -3.70 8.99 13.05
C THR A 127 -3.52 10.50 12.99
N GLN A 128 -3.62 11.09 11.79
CA GLN A 128 -3.16 12.46 11.47
C GLN A 128 -1.67 12.69 11.76
N GLU A 129 -0.89 11.61 11.82
CA GLU A 129 0.53 11.60 12.15
C GLU A 129 1.33 10.82 11.10
N GLU A 130 2.64 11.05 11.05
CA GLU A 130 3.59 10.34 10.20
C GLU A 130 4.79 9.88 11.02
N THR A 131 5.37 8.73 10.66
CA THR A 131 6.68 8.35 11.21
C THR A 131 7.78 9.12 10.48
N PRO A 132 8.99 9.25 11.07
CA PRO A 132 10.13 9.85 10.37
C PRO A 132 10.47 9.17 9.04
N LEU A 133 10.18 7.87 8.90
CA LEU A 133 10.39 7.15 7.64
C LEU A 133 9.34 7.52 6.60
N MET A 134 8.08 7.70 6.99
CA MET A 134 7.02 8.18 6.08
C MET A 134 7.32 9.59 5.56
N GLU A 135 7.72 10.51 6.45
CA GLU A 135 8.13 11.87 6.05
C GLU A 135 9.32 11.84 5.09
N ARG A 136 10.34 11.05 5.41
CA ARG A 136 11.53 10.88 4.56
C ARG A 136 11.16 10.33 3.18
N PHE A 137 10.30 9.32 3.12
CA PHE A 137 9.83 8.75 1.86
C PHE A 137 9.09 9.80 1.01
N LYS A 138 8.20 10.59 1.62
CA LYS A 138 7.50 11.67 0.92
C LYS A 138 8.45 12.69 0.30
N ILE A 139 9.46 13.13 1.05
CA ILE A 139 10.45 14.09 0.56
C ILE A 139 11.31 13.48 -0.56
N GLU A 140 11.89 12.30 -0.34
CA GLU A 140 12.88 11.73 -1.28
C GLU A 140 12.23 11.13 -2.55
N VAL A 141 10.95 10.74 -2.49
CA VAL A 141 10.30 9.97 -3.57
C VAL A 141 9.09 10.70 -4.16
N LEU A 142 8.21 11.26 -3.34
CA LEU A 142 6.94 11.85 -3.81
C LEU A 142 7.05 13.35 -4.09
N SER A 143 8.05 14.03 -3.53
CA SER A 143 8.28 15.47 -3.71
C SER A 143 9.77 15.77 -3.96
N PRO A 144 10.39 15.20 -5.00
CA PRO A 144 11.83 15.31 -5.23
C PRO A 144 12.32 16.73 -5.59
N ASP A 145 11.42 17.71 -5.77
CA ASP A 145 11.73 19.08 -6.22
C ASP A 145 11.54 20.14 -5.10
N THR A 146 12.27 20.00 -3.98
CA THR A 146 12.62 21.12 -3.06
C THR A 146 14.11 21.22 -2.86
#